data_AF-A0A7C5H6E3-F1
#
_entry.id   AF-A0A7C5H6E3-F1
#
_cell.length_a   1.000
_cell.length_b   1.000
_cell.length_c   1.000
_cell.angle_alpha   90.00
_cell.angle_beta   90.00
_cell.angle_gamma   90.00
#
_symmetry.space_group_name_H-M   'P 1'
#
loop_
_entity.id
_entity.type
_entity.pdbx_description
1 polymer ?
#
loop_
_entity_poly.entity_id
_entity_poly.type
_entity_poly.pdbx_seq_one_letter_code
_entity_poly.pdbx_strand_id
1 'polypeptide(L)' 'MKTAPVTIAKITAREILDSRGNPTIEVDVELSDGSRGTAAVPSGASTGK' A
#
# COMPACT_ATOMS: atom_id res chain seq x y z
N MET A 1 23.84 -4.31 20.53
CA MET A 1 23.93 -4.50 19.06
C MET A 1 22.85 -3.61 18.45
N LYS A 2 23.20 -2.58 17.67
CA LYS A 2 22.23 -1.64 17.10
C LYS A 2 21.79 -2.21 15.75
N THR A 3 20.52 -2.57 15.61
CA THR A 3 19.97 -3.07 14.34
C THR A 3 20.04 -1.94 13.31
N ALA A 4 20.46 -2.25 12.09
CA ALA A 4 20.41 -1.28 10.98
C ALA A 4 18.96 -0.80 10.76
N PRO A 5 18.74 0.46 10.36
CA PRO A 5 17.40 0.95 10.10
C PRO A 5 16.76 0.18 8.95
N VAL A 6 15.51 -0.25 9.14
CA VAL A 6 14.72 -0.88 8.08
C VAL A 6 14.23 0.20 7.14
N THR A 7 14.49 0.04 5.84
CA THR A 7 14.09 0.99 4.80
C THR A 7 13.10 0.35 3.83
N ILE A 8 12.38 1.17 3.06
CA ILE A 8 11.51 0.68 1.98
C ILE A 8 12.40 0.26 0.81
N ALA A 9 12.27 -0.99 0.39
CA ALA A 9 13.01 -1.56 -0.74
C ALA A 9 12.20 -1.49 -2.05
N LYS A 10 10.89 -1.76 -1.99
CA LYS A 10 10.01 -1.74 -3.17
C LYS A 10 8.57 -1.39 -2.81
N ILE A 11 7.91 -0.69 -3.73
CA ILE A 11 6.47 -0.40 -3.67
C ILE A 11 5.85 -0.81 -5.02
N THR A 12 4.78 -1.58 -5.00
CA THR A 12 4.00 -1.93 -6.20
C THR A 12 2.53 -1.65 -5.95
N ALA A 13 1.91 -0.85 -6.81
CA ALA A 13 0.48 -0.52 -6.73
C ALA A 13 -0.30 -1.18 -7.87
N ARG A 14 -1.56 -1.49 -7.61
CA ARG A 14 -2.51 -2.00 -8.61
C ARG A 14 -3.91 -1.43 -8.36
N GLU A 15 -4.68 -1.31 -9.42
CA GLU A 15 -6.12 -1.03 -9.33
C GLU A 15 -6.86 -2.33 -8.96
N ILE A 16 -7.79 -2.22 -8.02
CA ILE A 16 -8.72 -3.28 -7.62
C ILE A 16 -10.14 -2.70 -7.54
N LEU A 17 -11.15 -3.55 -7.37
CA LEU A 17 -12.52 -3.10 -7.11
C LEU A 17 -12.85 -3.18 -5.61
N ASP A 18 -13.50 -2.16 -5.07
CA ASP A 18 -14.03 -2.17 -3.71
C ASP A 18 -15.33 -2.99 -3.60
N SER A 19 -15.92 -3.05 -2.39
CA SER A 19 -17.18 -3.77 -2.15
C SER A 19 -18.40 -3.20 -2.90
N ARG A 20 -18.30 -2.00 -3.49
CA ARG A 20 -19.33 -1.35 -4.30
C ARG A 20 -19.03 -1.44 -5.80
N GLY A 21 -17.96 -2.11 -6.19
CA GLY A 21 -17.52 -2.22 -7.58
C GLY A 21 -16.82 -0.96 -8.11
N ASN A 22 -16.43 -0.02 -7.26
CA ASN A 22 -15.68 1.17 -7.68
C ASN A 22 -14.18 0.87 -7.70
N PRO A 23 -13.42 1.40 -8.68
CA PRO A 23 -11.96 1.34 -8.66
C PRO A 23 -11.38 1.95 -7.38
N THR A 24 -10.43 1.23 -6.77
CA THR A 24 -9.58 1.69 -5.67
C THR A 24 -8.15 1.13 -5.82
N ILE A 25 -7.24 1.52 -4.93
CA ILE A 25 -5.82 1.12 -4.98
C ILE A 25 -5.51 0.09 -3.89
N GLU A 26 -4.75 -0.93 -4.26
CA GLU A 26 -4.01 -1.81 -3.36
C GLU A 26 -2.50 -1.63 -3.56
N VAL A 27 -1.73 -1.67 -2.48
CA VAL A 27 -0.27 -1.52 -2.50
C VAL A 27 0.42 -2.64 -1.74
N ASP A 28 1.41 -3.24 -2.39
CA ASP A 28 2.42 -4.09 -1.76
C ASP A 28 3.68 -3.28 -1.44
N VAL A 29 4.20 -3.44 -0.22
CA VAL A 29 5.48 -2.86 0.23
C VAL A 29 6.41 -3.98 0.68
N GLU A 30 7.66 -3.92 0.19
CA GLU A 30 8.77 -4.77 0.63
C GLU A 30 9.82 -3.91 1.33
N LEU A 31 10.27 -4.35 2.51
CA LEU A 31 11.29 -3.69 3.32
C LEU A 31 12.67 -4.32 3.12
N SER A 32 13.72 -3.60 3.48
CA SER A 32 15.12 -4.03 3.34
C SER A 32 15.48 -5.28 4.15
N ASP A 33 14.68 -5.64 5.14
CA ASP A 33 14.85 -6.85 5.97
C ASP A 33 14.04 -8.06 5.43
N GLY A 34 13.36 -7.90 4.29
CA GLY A 34 12.53 -8.92 3.67
C GLY A 34 11.07 -8.96 4.16
N SER A 35 10.71 -8.13 5.15
CA SER A 35 9.30 -7.98 5.58
C SER A 35 8.44 -7.45 4.43
N ARG A 36 7.20 -7.95 4.34
CA ARG A 36 6.23 -7.55 3.30
C ARG A 36 4.88 -7.25 3.92
N GLY A 37 4.19 -6.27 3.34
CA GLY A 37 2.83 -5.91 3.72
C GLY A 37 2.00 -5.48 2.52
N THR A 38 0.71 -5.80 2.56
CA THR A 38 -0.27 -5.44 1.53
C THR A 38 -1.41 -4.69 2.19
N ALA A 39 -1.85 -3.59 1.58
CA ALA A 39 -3.00 -2.83 2.07
C ALA A 39 -3.83 -2.26 0.91
N ALA A 40 -5.16 -2.38 1.03
CA ALA A 40 -6.13 -1.74 0.16
C ALA A 40 -6.69 -0.47 0.82
N VAL A 41 -6.87 0.59 0.04
CA VAL A 41 -7.45 1.86 0.51
C VAL A 41 -8.97 1.82 0.30
N PRO A 42 -9.80 2.20 1.29
CA PRO A 42 -11.24 2.32 1.07
C PRO A 42 -11.53 3.50 0.12
N SER A 43 -12.51 3.33 -0.77
CA SER A 43 -12.88 4.39 -1.72
C SER A 43 -13.67 5.52 -1.02
N GLY A 44 -13.32 6.77 -1.35
CA GLY A 44 -14.00 7.97 -0.88
C GLY A 44 -14.33 8.92 -2.02
N ALA A 45 -15.21 9.90 -1.77
CA ALA A 45 -15.50 10.95 -2.75
C ALA A 45 -14.35 11.97 -2.76
N SER A 46 -13.72 12.20 -3.92
CA SER A 46 -12.66 13.19 -4.08
C SER A 46 -13.24 14.60 -4.25
N THR A 47 -13.74 15.18 -3.17
CA THR A 47 -14.29 16.55 -3.16
C THR A 47 -13.45 17.45 -2.27
N GLY A 48 -12.25 17.81 -2.73
CA GLY A 48 -11.49 18.89 -2.10
C GLY A 48 -12.19 20.22 -2.36
N LYS A 49 -12.58 20.93 -1.30
CA LYS A 49 -12.92 22.36 -1.33
C LYS A 49 -11.77 23.15 -0.74
#